data_AF-A0A0T7C019-F1
#
_entry.id   AF-A0A0T7C019-F1
#
_cell.length_a   1.000
_cell.length_b   1.000
_cell.length_c   1.000
_cell.angle_alpha   90.00
_cell.angle_beta   90.00
_cell.angle_gamma   90.00
#
_symmetry.space_group_name_H-M   'P 1'
#
loop_
_entity.id
_entity.type
_entity.pdbx_description
1 polymer ?
#
loop_
_entity_poly.entity_id
_entity_poly.type
_entity_poly.pdbx_seq_one_letter_code
_entity_poly.pdbx_strand_id
1 'polypeptide(L)'
;MGFFRAVIDKIRQYFPKLQTTLKQFPQELPKLRDYLVQQKIFISILLLLLVVILVTIAAIVPGTHKFEGNVISQEISFTYNGEDAKLFINNIKDIKTLEKEGIQTITFTGAFTSELLPQLNRLNSLEIELTDRKSKLILAPANSAAPSEIILNNLRLQPQTKVVGMSYDFFRQQLGFSLRPNPQPLQNNPNTLDIYLGEQPIKVIVQGYKLKSPNLNLPQPQEEQGQLEFIVNPDNKDFKLELAQNTDVYLTLSKPPKDEAKKWFREKIATKDVKFIYVDKNSGDIRDDLEVSTIVEGKIRMVEQEREIKENQFLLGEQPDKPLDIQLIRNLQLVPTKKGIEARFSGKTKQIQIGLDKDFPVSKIQGSWLDGVLPRDAIIALFSFGAATVANLLSWLFSNAPKSNNNNSSQP
;
A
#
# COMPACT_ATOMS: atom_id res chain seq x y z
N MET A 1 -2.93 20.15 47.67
CA MET A 1 -1.62 20.23 48.38
C MET A 1 -1.25 18.98 49.20
N GLY A 2 -2.15 18.04 49.53
CA GLY A 2 -1.81 16.87 50.39
C GLY A 2 -0.99 15.74 49.74
N PHE A 3 -1.14 15.51 48.42
CA PHE A 3 -0.49 14.40 47.72
C PHE A 3 1.03 14.57 47.58
N PHE A 4 1.49 15.80 47.31
CA PHE A 4 2.92 16.11 47.21
C PHE A 4 3.66 15.97 48.55
N ARG A 5 3.00 16.30 49.67
CA ARG A 5 3.56 16.08 51.02
C ARG A 5 3.74 14.59 51.33
N ALA A 6 2.73 13.77 51.01
CA ALA A 6 2.78 12.32 51.24
C ALA A 6 3.88 11.61 50.42
N VAL A 7 4.15 12.07 49.20
CA VAL A 7 5.24 11.54 48.35
C VAL A 7 6.61 11.98 48.88
N ILE A 8 6.76 13.25 49.27
CA ILE A 8 8.01 13.77 49.84
C ILE A 8 8.34 13.07 51.17
N ASP A 9 7.35 12.83 52.03
CA ASP A 9 7.56 12.13 53.30
C ASP A 9 7.92 10.65 53.10
N LYS A 10 7.32 9.98 52.10
CA LYS A 10 7.74 8.61 51.71
C LYS A 10 9.17 8.60 51.18
N ILE A 11 9.55 9.51 50.30
CA ILE A 11 10.92 9.59 49.78
C ILE A 11 11.90 9.84 50.93
N ARG A 12 11.56 10.74 51.86
CA ARG A 12 12.38 11.03 53.06
C ARG A 12 12.54 9.83 53.99
N GLN A 13 11.56 8.94 54.05
CA GLN A 13 11.60 7.69 54.83
C GLN A 13 12.48 6.61 54.18
N TYR A 14 12.55 6.56 52.84
CA TYR A 14 13.38 5.59 52.10
C TYR A 14 14.82 6.09 51.83
N PHE A 15 15.04 7.41 51.81
CA PHE A 15 16.35 8.01 51.57
C PHE A 15 17.46 7.56 52.55
N PRO A 16 17.24 7.51 53.88
CA PRO A 16 18.26 7.02 54.80
C PRO A 16 18.52 5.51 54.65
N LYS A 17 17.52 4.71 54.24
CA LYS A 17 17.71 3.29 53.90
C LYS A 17 18.53 3.11 52.62
N LEU A 18 18.30 3.93 51.60
CA LEU A 18 19.10 3.92 50.37
C LEU A 18 20.53 4.37 50.61
N GLN A 19 20.74 5.39 51.45
CA GLN A 19 22.08 5.86 51.83
C GLN A 19 22.85 4.84 52.67
N THR A 20 22.21 4.10 53.58
CA THR A 20 22.89 3.03 54.32
C THR A 20 23.23 1.83 53.43
N THR A 21 22.34 1.41 52.53
CA THR A 21 22.63 0.33 51.57
C THR A 21 23.73 0.73 50.58
N LEU A 22 23.75 1.97 50.09
CA LEU A 22 24.80 2.51 49.21
C LEU A 22 26.15 2.71 49.93
N LYS A 23 26.15 3.05 51.22
CA LYS A 23 27.38 3.14 52.03
C LYS A 23 27.96 1.77 52.42
N GLN A 24 27.13 0.73 52.51
CA GLN A 24 27.56 -0.66 52.74
C GLN A 24 28.00 -1.38 51.46
N PHE A 25 27.54 -0.94 50.29
CA PHE A 25 27.92 -1.49 48.99
C PHE A 25 29.46 -1.57 48.75
N PRO A 26 30.28 -0.54 49.04
CA PRO A 26 31.73 -0.64 48.88
C PRO A 26 32.42 -1.60 49.87
N GLN A 27 31.80 -1.90 51.03
CA GLN A 27 32.32 -2.86 52.01
C GLN A 27 31.96 -4.32 51.67
N GLU A 28 30.88 -4.52 50.91
CA GLU A 28 30.46 -5.82 50.39
C GLU A 28 31.07 -6.13 49.00
N LEU A 29 31.65 -5.13 48.32
CA LEU A 29 32.32 -5.28 47.03
C LEU A 29 33.52 -6.25 47.03
N PRO A 30 34.41 -6.26 48.05
CA PRO A 30 35.49 -7.24 48.15
C PRO A 30 34.96 -8.65 48.36
N LYS A 31 33.92 -8.80 49.20
CA LYS A 31 33.26 -10.11 49.44
C LYS A 31 32.54 -10.62 48.21
N LEU A 32 31.88 -9.75 47.45
CA LEU A 32 31.26 -10.06 46.16
C LEU A 32 32.34 -10.46 45.15
N ARG A 33 33.46 -9.73 45.09
CA ARG A 33 34.60 -10.06 44.22
C ARG A 33 35.18 -11.42 44.58
N ASP A 34 35.43 -11.69 45.85
CA ASP A 34 35.98 -12.96 46.33
C ASP A 34 35.00 -14.11 46.07
N TYR A 35 33.69 -13.89 46.26
CA TYR A 35 32.64 -14.84 45.89
C TYR A 35 32.59 -15.11 44.37
N LEU A 36 32.65 -14.06 43.53
CA LEU A 36 32.68 -14.19 42.08
C LEU A 36 33.94 -14.91 41.58
N VAL A 37 35.09 -14.70 42.23
CA VAL A 37 36.35 -15.40 41.94
C VAL A 37 36.28 -16.86 42.39
N GLN A 38 35.70 -17.15 43.56
CA GLN A 38 35.49 -18.52 44.05
C GLN A 38 34.50 -19.30 43.19
N GLN A 39 33.43 -18.65 42.72
CA GLN A 39 32.37 -19.26 41.90
C GLN A 39 32.57 -19.05 40.39
N LYS A 40 33.77 -18.67 39.95
CA LYS A 40 34.05 -18.28 38.55
C LYS A 40 33.57 -19.30 37.51
N ILE A 41 33.72 -20.59 37.79
CA ILE A 41 33.28 -21.68 36.91
C ILE A 41 31.76 -21.74 36.86
N PHE A 42 31.09 -21.70 38.01
CA PHE A 42 29.64 -21.69 38.10
C PHE A 42 29.03 -20.49 37.37
N ILE A 43 29.60 -19.29 37.54
CA ILE A 43 29.17 -18.06 36.86
C ILE A 43 29.40 -18.15 35.36
N SER A 44 30.53 -18.71 34.92
CA SER A 44 30.84 -18.89 33.49
C SER A 44 29.83 -19.84 32.83
N ILE A 45 29.46 -20.91 33.53
CA ILE A 45 28.44 -21.88 33.06
C ILE A 45 27.06 -21.23 33.02
N LEU A 46 26.69 -20.45 34.04
CA LEU A 46 25.43 -19.70 34.04
C LEU A 46 25.37 -18.68 32.90
N LEU A 47 26.47 -17.97 32.63
CA LEU A 47 26.56 -17.03 31.51
C LEU A 47 26.47 -17.75 30.16
N LEU A 48 27.08 -18.93 30.03
CA LEU A 48 26.99 -19.70 28.79
C LEU A 48 25.57 -20.23 28.56
N LEU A 49 24.88 -20.69 29.61
CA LEU A 49 23.46 -21.04 29.53
C LEU A 49 22.61 -19.81 29.17
N LEU A 50 22.89 -18.64 29.73
CA LEU A 50 22.21 -17.40 29.38
C LEU A 50 22.38 -17.07 27.90
N VAL A 51 23.57 -17.24 27.33
CA VAL A 51 23.81 -17.05 25.88
C VAL A 51 22.95 -18.01 25.05
N VAL A 52 22.89 -19.30 25.43
CA VAL A 52 22.04 -20.27 24.71
C VAL A 52 20.55 -19.92 24.82
N ILE A 53 20.10 -19.45 25.99
CA ILE A 53 18.72 -18.97 26.18
C ILE A 53 18.45 -17.77 25.27
N LEU A 54 19.35 -16.78 25.23
CA LEU A 54 19.20 -15.59 24.39
C LEU A 54 19.14 -15.95 22.90
N VAL A 55 19.99 -16.87 22.45
CA VAL A 55 19.94 -17.42 21.08
C VAL A 55 18.60 -18.11 20.80
N THR A 56 18.11 -18.92 21.74
CA THR A 56 16.83 -19.62 21.61
C THR A 56 15.67 -18.62 21.52
N ILE A 57 15.69 -17.56 22.34
CA ILE A 57 14.72 -16.46 22.27
C ILE A 57 14.81 -15.76 20.91
N ALA A 58 16.01 -15.44 20.44
CA ALA A 58 16.22 -14.81 19.14
C ALA A 58 15.67 -15.65 17.96
N ALA A 59 15.64 -16.97 18.11
CA ALA A 59 15.10 -17.88 17.10
C ALA A 59 13.56 -17.98 17.08
N ILE A 60 12.87 -17.57 18.15
CA ILE A 60 11.40 -17.58 18.21
C ILE A 60 10.79 -16.19 18.03
N VAL A 61 11.55 -15.14 18.31
CA VAL A 61 11.10 -13.75 18.14
C VAL A 61 10.90 -13.45 16.64
N PRO A 62 9.73 -12.96 16.20
CA PRO A 62 9.49 -12.61 14.81
C PRO A 62 10.42 -11.47 14.34
N GLY A 63 11.16 -11.69 13.25
CA GLY A 63 12.02 -10.70 12.61
C GLY A 63 11.35 -10.05 11.40
N THR A 64 11.71 -8.80 11.07
CA THR A 64 11.21 -8.15 9.84
C THR A 64 12.05 -8.58 8.64
N HIS A 65 11.40 -9.17 7.65
CA HIS A 65 12.03 -9.74 6.46
C HIS A 65 11.54 -9.07 5.19
N LYS A 66 12.37 -9.11 4.15
CA LYS A 66 11.93 -8.76 2.79
C LYS A 66 11.09 -9.91 2.23
N PHE A 67 10.02 -9.56 1.54
CA PHE A 67 9.23 -10.51 0.76
C PHE A 67 9.09 -10.03 -0.68
N GLU A 68 8.79 -10.97 -1.56
CA GLU A 68 8.41 -10.73 -2.94
C GLU A 68 7.13 -11.50 -3.27
N GLY A 69 6.26 -10.90 -4.06
CA GLY A 69 5.01 -11.51 -4.46
C GLY A 69 4.68 -11.23 -5.92
N ASN A 70 3.90 -12.13 -6.51
CA ASN A 70 3.29 -11.96 -7.81
C ASN A 70 1.82 -12.36 -7.70
N VAL A 71 0.91 -11.43 -7.94
CA VAL A 71 -0.54 -11.64 -7.79
C VAL A 71 -1.24 -11.14 -9.03
N ILE A 72 -2.20 -11.92 -9.53
CA ILE A 72 -3.19 -11.46 -10.51
C ILE A 72 -4.46 -11.13 -9.73
N SER A 73 -4.94 -9.89 -9.85
CA SER A 73 -6.19 -9.45 -9.22
C SER A 73 -7.12 -8.77 -10.21
N GLN A 74 -8.42 -8.79 -9.96
CA GLN A 74 -9.41 -8.05 -10.75
C GLN A 74 -9.32 -6.54 -10.49
N GLU A 75 -8.97 -6.17 -9.25
CA GLU A 75 -8.83 -4.78 -8.82
C GLU A 75 -7.52 -4.60 -8.04
N ILE A 76 -6.89 -3.43 -8.19
CA ILE A 76 -5.78 -3.02 -7.34
C ILE A 76 -5.94 -1.56 -6.94
N SER A 77 -5.69 -1.28 -5.65
CA SER A 77 -5.60 0.07 -5.10
C SER A 77 -4.24 0.26 -4.42
N PHE A 78 -3.66 1.45 -4.51
CA PHE A 78 -2.41 1.79 -3.83
C PHE A 78 -2.24 3.30 -3.67
N THR A 79 -1.39 3.72 -2.74
CA THR A 79 -0.94 5.11 -2.62
C THR A 79 0.48 5.23 -3.16
N TYR A 80 0.72 6.18 -4.06
CA TYR A 80 2.07 6.47 -4.55
C TYR A 80 2.89 7.13 -3.44
N ASN A 81 4.05 6.55 -3.13
CA ASN A 81 4.90 6.96 -2.00
C ASN A 81 6.29 7.44 -2.43
N GLY A 82 6.44 7.92 -3.67
CA GLY A 82 7.68 8.57 -4.10
C GLY A 82 7.67 10.07 -3.84
N GLU A 83 8.86 10.67 -3.93
CA GLU A 83 9.09 12.09 -3.65
C GLU A 83 8.78 13.00 -4.85
N ASP A 84 8.96 12.50 -6.08
CA ASP A 84 8.76 13.26 -7.32
C ASP A 84 7.60 12.71 -8.16
N ALA A 85 7.06 13.53 -9.06
CA ALA A 85 6.05 13.10 -10.02
C ALA A 85 6.56 11.95 -10.91
N LYS A 86 5.88 10.81 -10.91
CA LYS A 86 6.31 9.61 -11.64
C LYS A 86 5.34 9.23 -12.75
N LEU A 87 5.88 8.98 -13.93
CA LEU A 87 5.13 8.37 -15.03
C LEU A 87 4.52 7.04 -14.57
N PHE A 88 3.20 6.91 -14.73
CA PHE A 88 2.44 5.73 -14.32
C PHE A 88 1.82 5.02 -15.51
N ILE A 89 0.98 5.71 -16.28
CA ILE A 89 0.42 5.17 -17.53
C ILE A 89 1.06 5.89 -18.72
N ASN A 90 1.32 5.18 -19.82
CA ASN A 90 1.76 5.79 -21.06
C ASN A 90 1.21 5.09 -22.31
N ASN A 91 1.09 5.89 -23.38
CA ASN A 91 0.90 5.45 -24.75
C ASN A 91 -0.24 4.42 -24.94
N ILE A 92 -1.41 4.70 -24.35
CA ILE A 92 -2.63 3.93 -24.62
C ILE A 92 -3.27 4.52 -25.88
N LYS A 93 -3.27 3.75 -26.97
CA LYS A 93 -3.79 4.14 -28.28
C LYS A 93 -5.18 3.58 -28.54
N ASP A 94 -5.78 3.98 -29.66
CA ASP A 94 -7.07 3.48 -30.15
C ASP A 94 -8.22 3.71 -29.15
N ILE A 95 -8.15 4.79 -28.36
CA ILE A 95 -9.16 5.11 -27.34
C ILE A 95 -10.46 5.52 -28.04
N LYS A 96 -11.48 4.68 -27.96
CA LYS A 96 -12.81 4.95 -28.53
C LYS A 96 -13.55 6.02 -27.74
N THR A 97 -13.47 5.94 -26.42
CA THR A 97 -14.04 6.93 -25.50
C THR A 97 -13.13 7.12 -24.30
N LEU A 98 -12.83 8.37 -23.99
CA LEU A 98 -12.26 8.79 -22.71
C LEU A 98 -13.37 9.45 -21.91
N GLU A 99 -13.73 8.87 -20.79
CA GLU A 99 -14.71 9.41 -19.85
C GLU A 99 -14.02 9.81 -18.56
N LYS A 100 -14.40 10.99 -18.06
CA LYS A 100 -13.93 11.55 -16.80
C LYS A 100 -15.13 11.96 -15.97
N GLU A 101 -15.16 11.57 -14.70
CA GLU A 101 -16.15 12.05 -13.73
C GLU A 101 -15.50 12.90 -12.64
N GLY A 102 -16.21 13.94 -12.20
CA GLY A 102 -15.84 14.78 -11.06
C GLY A 102 -15.79 16.27 -11.40
N ILE A 103 -15.36 17.07 -10.42
CA ILE A 103 -15.26 18.53 -10.54
C ILE A 103 -14.02 18.90 -11.35
N GLN A 104 -14.15 19.78 -12.34
CA GLN A 104 -13.03 20.27 -13.18
C GLN A 104 -13.46 21.46 -14.04
N THR A 105 -12.54 22.38 -14.29
CA THR A 105 -12.69 23.34 -15.39
C THR A 105 -11.85 22.90 -16.59
N ILE A 106 -12.48 22.91 -17.77
CA ILE A 106 -11.90 22.47 -19.03
C ILE A 106 -12.07 23.59 -20.06
N THR A 107 -11.07 23.80 -20.91
CA THR A 107 -11.16 24.74 -22.03
C THR A 107 -10.90 24.01 -23.33
N PHE A 108 -11.79 24.20 -24.30
CA PHE A 108 -11.58 23.81 -25.69
C PHE A 108 -11.37 25.05 -26.54
N THR A 109 -10.48 24.96 -27.52
CA THR A 109 -10.25 26.00 -28.54
C THR A 109 -10.35 25.38 -29.92
N GLY A 110 -10.96 26.09 -30.86
CA GLY A 110 -11.15 25.64 -32.24
C GLY A 110 -12.55 25.90 -32.78
N ALA A 111 -12.89 25.25 -33.88
CA ALA A 111 -14.19 25.39 -34.52
C ALA A 111 -15.21 24.43 -33.89
N PHE A 112 -16.33 24.97 -33.40
CA PHE A 112 -17.40 24.18 -32.78
C PHE A 112 -18.58 23.98 -33.71
N THR A 113 -19.23 22.82 -33.58
CA THR A 113 -20.49 22.50 -34.24
C THR A 113 -21.44 21.84 -33.23
N SER A 114 -22.58 22.45 -32.96
CA SER A 114 -23.64 21.93 -32.11
C SER A 114 -25.00 22.19 -32.75
N GLU A 115 -25.83 21.15 -32.80
CA GLU A 115 -27.23 21.25 -33.22
C GLU A 115 -28.12 21.75 -32.06
N LEU A 116 -27.83 21.29 -30.84
CA LEU A 116 -28.60 21.61 -29.64
C LEU A 116 -28.34 23.03 -29.13
N LEU A 117 -27.12 23.55 -29.31
CA LEU A 117 -26.76 24.90 -28.91
C LEU A 117 -25.99 25.65 -30.03
N PRO A 118 -26.67 26.10 -31.09
CA PRO A 118 -26.03 26.72 -32.26
C PRO A 118 -25.20 27.98 -31.95
N GLN A 119 -25.40 28.62 -30.79
CA GLN A 119 -24.57 29.73 -30.32
C GLN A 119 -23.10 29.31 -30.17
N LEU A 120 -22.82 28.03 -29.88
CA LEU A 120 -21.47 27.50 -29.82
C LEU A 120 -20.74 27.60 -31.16
N ASN A 121 -21.45 27.51 -32.29
CA ASN A 121 -20.87 27.52 -33.64
C ASN A 121 -20.19 28.85 -34.01
N ARG A 122 -20.38 29.88 -33.18
CA ARG A 122 -19.79 31.22 -33.33
C ARG A 122 -18.58 31.43 -32.41
N LEU A 123 -18.25 30.45 -31.57
CA LEU A 123 -17.14 30.51 -30.64
C LEU A 123 -15.87 29.96 -31.28
N ASN A 124 -14.74 30.47 -30.81
CA ASN A 124 -13.42 29.88 -31.05
C ASN A 124 -12.81 29.31 -29.77
N SER A 125 -13.45 29.55 -28.62
CA SER A 125 -13.05 29.05 -27.31
C SER A 125 -14.28 28.83 -26.44
N LEU A 126 -14.30 27.73 -25.70
CA LEU A 126 -15.37 27.37 -24.78
C LEU A 126 -14.75 26.86 -23.48
N GLU A 127 -15.10 27.51 -22.36
CA GLU A 127 -14.77 27.02 -21.02
C GLU A 127 -15.99 26.30 -20.44
N ILE A 128 -15.75 25.10 -19.90
CA ILE A 128 -16.76 24.23 -19.31
C ILE A 128 -16.35 23.93 -17.88
N GLU A 129 -17.21 24.28 -16.93
CA GLU A 129 -17.03 23.94 -15.52
C GLU A 129 -17.94 22.76 -15.18
N LEU A 130 -17.33 21.61 -14.85
CA LEU A 130 -18.01 20.45 -14.28
C LEU A 130 -18.22 20.69 -12.79
N THR A 131 -19.48 20.73 -12.34
CA THR A 131 -19.85 21.38 -11.07
C THR A 131 -19.90 20.46 -9.86
N ASP A 132 -19.96 19.15 -10.04
CA ASP A 132 -20.13 18.19 -8.98
C ASP A 132 -19.36 16.88 -9.23
N ARG A 133 -19.44 15.94 -8.28
CA ARG A 133 -18.68 14.67 -8.33
C ARG A 133 -19.19 13.69 -9.38
N LYS A 134 -20.43 13.83 -9.83
CA LYS A 134 -21.09 12.99 -10.84
C LYS A 134 -21.05 13.64 -12.22
N SER A 135 -20.62 14.90 -12.32
CA SER A 135 -20.44 15.59 -13.59
C SER A 135 -19.49 14.82 -14.50
N LYS A 136 -19.81 14.76 -15.79
CA LYS A 136 -19.10 13.91 -16.76
C LYS A 136 -18.54 14.74 -17.91
N LEU A 137 -17.35 14.37 -18.36
CA LEU A 137 -16.80 14.71 -19.67
C LEU A 137 -16.56 13.41 -20.43
N ILE A 138 -17.05 13.30 -21.65
CA ILE A 138 -16.75 12.19 -22.56
C ILE A 138 -16.18 12.75 -23.85
N LEU A 139 -15.01 12.25 -24.25
CA LEU A 139 -14.33 12.55 -25.51
C LEU A 139 -14.35 11.30 -26.39
N ALA A 140 -14.76 11.48 -27.64
CA ALA A 140 -14.79 10.41 -28.64
C ALA A 140 -14.50 10.97 -30.04
N PRO A 141 -14.07 10.15 -31.01
CA PRO A 141 -14.04 10.57 -32.41
C PRO A 141 -15.44 11.00 -32.87
N ALA A 142 -15.54 12.11 -33.62
CA ALA A 142 -16.82 12.53 -34.18
C ALA A 142 -17.34 11.52 -35.21
N ASN A 143 -16.44 10.92 -35.99
CA ASN A 143 -16.75 9.83 -36.89
C ASN A 143 -16.44 8.48 -36.22
N SER A 144 -17.48 7.80 -35.73
CA SER A 144 -17.34 6.50 -35.06
C SER A 144 -16.92 5.34 -35.98
N ALA A 145 -17.00 5.52 -37.31
CA ALA A 145 -16.59 4.50 -38.28
C ALA A 145 -15.08 4.57 -38.61
N ALA A 146 -14.43 5.71 -38.35
CA ALA A 146 -12.99 5.86 -38.57
C ALA A 146 -12.20 5.28 -37.38
N PRO A 147 -10.96 4.80 -37.59
CA PRO A 147 -10.07 4.46 -36.49
C PRO A 147 -9.87 5.65 -35.55
N SER A 148 -9.93 5.41 -34.24
CA SER A 148 -9.69 6.48 -33.27
C SER A 148 -8.21 6.85 -33.25
N GLU A 149 -7.95 8.15 -33.35
CA GLU A 149 -6.62 8.75 -33.22
C GLU A 149 -6.36 9.26 -31.79
N ILE A 150 -7.32 9.10 -30.87
CA ILE A 150 -7.17 9.54 -29.48
C ILE A 150 -6.16 8.63 -28.77
N ILE A 151 -5.14 9.26 -28.18
CA ILE A 151 -4.05 8.60 -27.46
C ILE A 151 -3.91 9.24 -26.08
N LEU A 152 -3.87 8.42 -25.03
CA LEU A 152 -3.34 8.85 -23.74
C LEU A 152 -1.83 8.78 -23.83
N ASN A 153 -1.19 9.94 -23.95
CA ASN A 153 0.27 10.04 -24.06
C ASN A 153 0.91 9.64 -22.74
N ASN A 154 0.51 10.29 -21.65
CA ASN A 154 0.96 9.92 -20.32
C ASN A 154 0.00 10.33 -19.19
N LEU A 155 0.09 9.60 -18.08
CA LEU A 155 -0.42 9.98 -16.77
C LEU A 155 0.74 9.93 -15.77
N ARG A 156 0.97 11.03 -15.06
CA ARG A 156 1.98 11.09 -13.99
C ARG A 156 1.31 11.17 -12.63
N LEU A 157 1.71 10.29 -11.72
CA LEU A 157 1.28 10.30 -10.32
C LEU A 157 2.12 11.30 -9.53
N GLN A 158 1.44 12.22 -8.86
CA GLN A 158 2.03 13.14 -7.89
C GLN A 158 2.21 12.43 -6.54
N PRO A 159 3.22 12.82 -5.74
CA PRO A 159 3.46 12.26 -4.41
C PRO A 159 2.16 12.12 -3.59
N GLN A 160 2.01 11.00 -2.90
CA GLN A 160 0.86 10.71 -2.03
C GLN A 160 -0.50 10.61 -2.76
N THR A 161 -0.53 10.59 -4.10
CA THR A 161 -1.77 10.31 -4.85
C THR A 161 -2.19 8.87 -4.64
N LYS A 162 -3.46 8.66 -4.29
CA LYS A 162 -4.06 7.33 -4.19
C LYS A 162 -4.72 6.95 -5.50
N VAL A 163 -4.31 5.81 -6.06
CA VAL A 163 -4.99 5.10 -7.15
C VAL A 163 -5.97 4.12 -6.52
N VAL A 164 -7.25 4.24 -6.84
CA VAL A 164 -8.32 3.41 -6.27
C VAL A 164 -9.02 2.66 -7.39
N GLY A 165 -9.34 1.40 -7.14
CA GLY A 165 -10.22 0.65 -8.03
C GLY A 165 -9.67 0.40 -9.42
N MET A 166 -8.34 0.38 -9.60
CA MET A 166 -7.79 0.16 -10.92
C MET A 166 -8.13 -1.26 -11.38
N SER A 167 -8.86 -1.35 -12.48
CA SER A 167 -9.40 -2.59 -13.02
C SER A 167 -9.54 -2.51 -14.53
N TYR A 168 -9.57 -3.66 -15.21
CA TYR A 168 -9.80 -3.75 -16.64
C TYR A 168 -10.96 -4.69 -16.95
N ASP A 169 -12.04 -4.14 -17.51
CA ASP A 169 -13.16 -4.93 -18.02
C ASP A 169 -12.81 -5.42 -19.43
N PHE A 170 -12.50 -6.72 -19.55
CA PHE A 170 -12.15 -7.35 -20.83
C PHE A 170 -13.32 -7.49 -21.81
N PHE A 171 -14.57 -7.47 -21.33
CA PHE A 171 -15.76 -7.52 -22.18
C PHE A 171 -16.04 -6.14 -22.79
N ARG A 172 -16.01 -5.10 -21.95
CA ARG A 172 -16.19 -3.70 -22.39
C ARG A 172 -14.94 -3.09 -23.01
N GLN A 173 -13.79 -3.74 -22.86
CA GLN A 173 -12.47 -3.24 -23.26
C GLN A 173 -12.15 -1.90 -22.59
N GLN A 174 -12.39 -1.82 -21.28
CA GLN A 174 -12.36 -0.57 -20.54
C GLN A 174 -11.36 -0.66 -19.37
N LEU A 175 -10.40 0.25 -19.33
CA LEU A 175 -9.57 0.51 -18.15
C LEU A 175 -10.25 1.57 -17.29
N GLY A 176 -10.53 1.26 -16.03
CA GLY A 176 -11.13 2.19 -15.06
C GLY A 176 -10.23 2.38 -13.84
N PHE A 177 -10.15 3.60 -13.32
CA PHE A 177 -9.49 3.90 -12.04
C PHE A 177 -9.92 5.26 -11.49
N SER A 178 -9.88 5.43 -10.17
CA SER A 178 -9.99 6.73 -9.52
C SER A 178 -8.63 7.25 -9.08
N LEU A 179 -8.38 8.53 -9.27
CA LEU A 179 -7.27 9.26 -8.66
C LEU A 179 -7.79 10.12 -7.53
N ARG A 180 -7.18 9.99 -6.34
CA ARG A 180 -7.47 10.80 -5.16
C ARG A 180 -6.18 11.49 -4.72
N PRO A 181 -5.96 12.75 -5.13
CA PRO A 181 -4.78 13.52 -4.73
C PRO A 181 -4.75 13.74 -3.21
N ASN A 182 -3.56 13.94 -2.64
CA ASN A 182 -3.43 14.31 -1.23
C ASN A 182 -3.79 15.80 -1.05
N PRO A 183 -4.76 16.16 -0.19
CA PRO A 183 -5.16 17.56 0.03
C PRO A 183 -4.15 18.39 0.84
N GLN A 184 -3.07 17.79 1.35
CA GLN A 184 -2.09 18.46 2.23
C GLN A 184 -0.99 19.21 1.45
N PRO A 185 -0.46 20.33 1.98
CA PRO A 185 0.02 21.46 1.17
C PRO A 185 1.47 21.36 0.66
N LEU A 186 2.09 20.19 0.68
CA LEU A 186 3.45 20.02 0.17
C LEU A 186 3.39 19.82 -1.35
N GLN A 187 3.32 20.93 -2.09
CA GLN A 187 3.28 21.01 -3.56
C GLN A 187 1.98 20.46 -4.17
N ASN A 188 0.94 21.30 -4.20
CA ASN A 188 -0.36 21.06 -4.87
C ASN A 188 -0.25 21.03 -6.41
N ASN A 189 0.65 20.23 -6.96
CA ASN A 189 0.63 19.98 -8.40
C ASN A 189 -0.49 18.97 -8.68
N PRO A 190 -1.41 19.25 -9.61
CA PRO A 190 -2.42 18.27 -10.01
C PRO A 190 -1.74 17.08 -10.68
N ASN A 191 -2.40 15.92 -10.63
CA ASN A 191 -2.04 14.83 -11.53
C ASN A 191 -2.40 15.27 -12.96
N THR A 192 -1.53 15.03 -13.92
CA THR A 192 -1.76 15.46 -15.31
C THR A 192 -2.01 14.26 -16.19
N LEU A 193 -3.09 14.32 -16.95
CA LEU A 193 -3.42 13.36 -17.99
C LEU A 193 -3.23 14.06 -19.34
N ASP A 194 -2.14 13.72 -20.01
CA ASP A 194 -1.76 14.28 -21.30
C ASP A 194 -2.37 13.41 -22.40
N ILE A 195 -3.22 14.01 -23.24
CA ILE A 195 -4.02 13.34 -24.25
C ILE A 195 -3.73 13.98 -25.60
N TYR A 196 -3.46 13.16 -26.61
CA TYR A 196 -3.51 13.59 -27.99
C TYR A 196 -4.90 13.31 -28.55
N LEU A 197 -5.58 14.34 -29.04
CA LEU A 197 -6.95 14.22 -29.53
C LEU A 197 -7.03 13.63 -30.96
N GLY A 198 -5.96 13.72 -31.75
CA GLY A 198 -6.00 13.32 -33.16
C GLY A 198 -6.29 14.48 -34.10
N GLU A 199 -6.18 14.22 -35.41
CA GLU A 199 -6.40 15.21 -36.47
C GLU A 199 -7.88 15.39 -36.79
N GLN A 200 -8.69 14.37 -36.53
CA GLN A 200 -10.12 14.39 -36.80
C GLN A 200 -10.90 15.21 -35.76
N PRO A 201 -12.08 15.76 -36.12
CA PRO A 201 -12.97 16.39 -35.16
C PRO A 201 -13.38 15.43 -34.03
N ILE A 202 -13.54 15.98 -32.83
CA ILE A 202 -13.85 15.26 -31.61
C ILE A 202 -15.27 15.57 -31.20
N LYS A 203 -16.03 14.53 -30.90
CA LYS A 203 -17.29 14.63 -30.20
C LYS A 203 -17.03 14.79 -28.71
N VAL A 204 -17.62 15.83 -28.14
CA VAL A 204 -17.57 16.14 -26.72
C VAL A 204 -18.98 16.05 -26.17
N ILE A 205 -19.12 15.29 -25.08
CA ILE A 205 -20.36 15.16 -24.33
C ILE A 205 -20.08 15.58 -22.89
N VAL A 206 -20.92 16.45 -22.34
CA VAL A 206 -20.81 16.93 -20.96
C VAL A 206 -22.13 16.83 -20.20
N GLN A 207 -22.05 16.49 -18.91
CA GLN A 207 -23.18 16.39 -17.97
C GLN A 207 -22.83 17.09 -16.66
N GLY A 208 -23.79 17.74 -16.00
CA GLY A 208 -23.55 18.49 -14.76
C GLY A 208 -22.55 19.64 -14.96
N TYR A 209 -22.81 20.52 -15.92
CA TYR A 209 -21.85 21.53 -16.36
C TYR A 209 -22.40 22.96 -16.26
N LYS A 210 -21.50 23.94 -16.28
CA LYS A 210 -21.77 25.35 -16.57
C LYS A 210 -20.89 25.80 -17.72
N LEU A 211 -21.46 26.58 -18.63
CA LEU A 211 -20.72 27.12 -19.77
C LEU A 211 -20.26 28.54 -19.48
N LYS A 212 -18.99 28.82 -19.79
CA LYS A 212 -18.43 30.16 -19.78
C LYS A 212 -17.80 30.44 -21.13
N SER A 213 -18.04 31.65 -21.62
CA SER A 213 -17.38 32.18 -22.81
C SER A 213 -17.05 33.65 -22.56
N PRO A 214 -15.85 34.13 -22.96
CA PRO A 214 -15.47 35.52 -22.77
C PRO A 214 -16.34 36.50 -23.58
N ASN A 215 -16.93 36.04 -24.69
CA ASN A 215 -17.53 36.92 -25.69
C ASN A 215 -19.04 36.73 -25.87
N LEU A 216 -19.65 35.74 -25.20
CA LEU A 216 -21.07 35.41 -25.35
C LEU A 216 -21.67 34.93 -24.03
N ASN A 217 -22.83 35.49 -23.69
CA ASN A 217 -23.67 34.94 -22.63
C ASN A 217 -24.31 33.64 -23.15
N LEU A 218 -23.77 32.51 -22.72
CA LEU A 218 -24.31 31.20 -23.04
C LEU A 218 -25.45 30.86 -22.06
N PRO A 219 -26.55 30.26 -22.53
CA PRO A 219 -27.59 29.78 -21.64
C PRO A 219 -27.00 28.76 -20.68
N GLN A 220 -27.32 28.91 -19.40
CA GLN A 220 -26.96 27.92 -18.40
C GLN A 220 -27.96 26.77 -18.47
N PRO A 221 -27.51 25.51 -18.35
CA PRO A 221 -28.41 24.38 -18.37
C PRO A 221 -29.46 24.52 -17.27
N GLN A 222 -30.73 24.42 -17.65
CA GLN A 222 -31.82 24.18 -16.71
C GLN A 222 -31.68 22.74 -16.19
N GLU A 223 -32.12 22.45 -14.96
CA GLU A 223 -31.91 21.15 -14.29
C GLU A 223 -32.34 19.92 -15.14
N GLU A 224 -33.20 20.11 -16.14
CA GLU A 224 -33.70 19.08 -17.05
C GLU A 224 -32.88 18.89 -18.35
N GLN A 225 -31.95 19.79 -18.70
CA GLN A 225 -31.01 19.61 -19.82
C GLN A 225 -29.81 18.77 -19.39
N GLY A 226 -30.05 17.47 -19.16
CA GLY A 226 -29.10 16.56 -18.51
C GLY A 226 -27.78 16.30 -19.25
N GLN A 227 -27.67 16.66 -20.54
CA GLN A 227 -26.49 16.42 -21.35
C GLN A 227 -26.36 17.43 -22.50
N LEU A 228 -25.15 17.92 -22.75
CA LEU A 228 -24.80 18.69 -23.96
C LEU A 228 -23.82 17.91 -24.81
N GLU A 229 -24.13 17.84 -26.11
CA GLU A 229 -23.29 17.23 -27.13
C GLU A 229 -22.90 18.28 -28.17
N PHE A 230 -21.62 18.30 -28.54
CA PHE A 230 -21.09 19.12 -29.62
C PHE A 230 -19.84 18.47 -30.23
N ILE A 231 -19.49 18.90 -31.43
CA ILE A 231 -18.26 18.53 -32.12
C ILE A 231 -17.31 19.72 -32.05
N VAL A 232 -16.02 19.47 -31.79
CA VAL A 232 -14.96 20.45 -31.88
C VAL A 232 -13.89 19.95 -32.85
N ASN A 233 -13.44 20.81 -33.75
CA ASN A 233 -12.17 20.63 -34.44
C ASN A 233 -11.12 21.46 -33.69
N PRO A 234 -10.32 20.85 -32.81
CA PRO A 234 -9.50 21.61 -31.89
C PRO A 234 -8.29 22.24 -32.58
N ASP A 235 -7.97 23.48 -32.22
CA ASP A 235 -6.77 24.18 -32.70
C ASP A 235 -5.50 23.54 -32.14
N ASN A 236 -5.56 23.09 -30.89
CA ASN A 236 -4.48 22.35 -30.23
C ASN A 236 -4.90 20.88 -30.05
N LYS A 237 -4.14 19.97 -30.66
CA LYS A 237 -4.38 18.53 -30.56
C LYS A 237 -3.88 17.93 -29.25
N ASP A 238 -2.92 18.59 -28.60
CA ASP A 238 -2.44 18.21 -27.28
C ASP A 238 -3.35 18.82 -26.21
N PHE A 239 -4.06 17.92 -25.53
CA PHE A 239 -5.05 18.25 -24.51
C PHE A 239 -4.58 17.76 -23.15
N LYS A 240 -4.44 18.69 -22.21
CA LYS A 240 -3.96 18.40 -20.87
C LYS A 240 -5.10 18.52 -19.87
N LEU A 241 -5.41 17.43 -19.18
CA LEU A 241 -6.36 17.42 -18.07
C LEU A 241 -5.63 17.46 -16.73
N GLU A 242 -5.91 18.48 -15.92
CA GLU A 242 -5.31 18.68 -14.62
C GLU A 242 -6.22 18.17 -13.50
N LEU A 243 -5.93 16.98 -12.98
CA LEU A 243 -6.74 16.25 -12.01
C LEU A 243 -6.35 16.66 -10.58
N ALA A 244 -6.84 17.82 -10.16
CA ALA A 244 -6.59 18.39 -8.83
C ALA A 244 -7.50 17.81 -7.72
N GLN A 245 -8.64 17.24 -8.11
CA GLN A 245 -9.61 16.66 -7.20
C GLN A 245 -9.81 15.16 -7.45
N ASN A 246 -10.57 14.51 -6.57
CA ASN A 246 -11.01 13.14 -6.78
C ASN A 246 -11.68 13.01 -8.16
N THR A 247 -11.10 12.16 -9.00
CA THR A 247 -11.51 12.01 -10.39
C THR A 247 -11.55 10.53 -10.74
N ASP A 248 -12.66 10.11 -11.33
CA ASP A 248 -12.77 8.79 -11.95
C ASP A 248 -12.46 8.91 -13.45
N VAL A 249 -11.65 7.99 -13.96
CA VAL A 249 -11.23 7.96 -15.37
C VAL A 249 -11.56 6.59 -15.95
N TYR A 250 -12.21 6.60 -17.10
CA TYR A 250 -12.53 5.39 -17.87
C TYR A 250 -12.03 5.54 -19.30
N LEU A 251 -11.26 4.56 -19.76
CA LEU A 251 -10.70 4.52 -21.10
C LEU A 251 -11.23 3.27 -21.80
N THR A 252 -12.13 3.46 -22.75
CA THR A 252 -12.65 2.36 -23.56
C THR A 252 -11.90 2.30 -24.87
N LEU A 253 -11.40 1.12 -25.21
CA LEU A 253 -10.60 0.91 -26.42
C LEU A 253 -11.46 0.43 -27.58
N SER A 254 -10.98 0.72 -28.79
CA SER A 254 -11.63 0.29 -30.02
C SER A 254 -11.35 -1.20 -30.31
N LYS A 255 -10.25 -1.73 -29.76
CA LYS A 255 -9.78 -3.10 -29.96
C LYS A 255 -9.18 -3.64 -28.66
N PRO A 256 -9.24 -4.97 -28.44
CA PRO A 256 -8.63 -5.57 -27.27
C PRO A 256 -7.12 -5.30 -27.20
N PRO A 257 -6.57 -5.10 -26.00
CA PRO A 257 -5.14 -4.92 -25.79
C PRO A 257 -4.35 -6.10 -26.35
N LYS A 258 -3.34 -5.80 -27.17
CA LYS A 258 -2.33 -6.75 -27.64
C LYS A 258 -1.10 -6.68 -26.74
N ASP A 259 0.04 -7.20 -27.20
CA ASP A 259 1.31 -7.18 -26.47
C ASP A 259 1.77 -5.79 -26.01
N GLU A 260 1.31 -4.72 -26.66
CA GLU A 260 1.59 -3.34 -26.26
C GLU A 260 1.07 -2.99 -24.85
N ALA A 261 0.02 -3.67 -24.38
CA ALA A 261 -0.54 -3.44 -23.04
C ALA A 261 0.41 -3.85 -21.90
N LYS A 262 1.41 -4.70 -22.18
CA LYS A 262 2.49 -5.02 -21.25
C LYS A 262 3.35 -3.79 -20.90
N LYS A 263 3.25 -2.72 -21.68
CA LYS A 263 4.04 -1.49 -21.51
C LYS A 263 3.23 -0.31 -21.00
N TRP A 264 1.91 -0.43 -20.87
CA TRP A 264 1.06 0.69 -20.46
C TRP A 264 1.42 1.22 -19.09
N PHE A 265 1.79 0.34 -18.16
CA PHE A 265 2.16 0.73 -16.81
C PHE A 265 3.67 0.81 -16.67
N ARG A 266 4.15 1.88 -16.04
CA ARG A 266 5.57 2.03 -15.77
C ARG A 266 5.98 1.18 -14.58
N GLU A 267 7.17 0.59 -14.70
CA GLU A 267 7.78 -0.21 -13.64
C GLU A 267 8.26 0.63 -12.43
N LYS A 268 8.48 -0.09 -11.32
CA LYS A 268 9.10 0.41 -10.09
C LYS A 268 8.33 1.59 -9.47
N ILE A 269 7.04 1.40 -9.22
CA ILE A 269 6.20 2.35 -8.49
C ILE A 269 6.44 2.16 -6.99
N ALA A 270 6.97 3.18 -6.32
CA ALA A 270 7.07 3.18 -4.85
C ALA A 270 5.66 3.35 -4.27
N THR A 271 5.27 2.46 -3.36
CA THR A 271 3.89 2.36 -2.88
C THR A 271 3.80 2.26 -1.38
N LYS A 272 2.60 2.56 -0.88
CA LYS A 272 2.08 2.12 0.42
C LYS A 272 0.59 1.81 0.27
N ASP A 273 -0.01 1.22 1.29
CA ASP A 273 -1.45 0.92 1.34
C ASP A 273 -1.96 0.13 0.13
N VAL A 274 -1.15 -0.81 -0.37
CA VAL A 274 -1.54 -1.65 -1.51
C VAL A 274 -2.63 -2.62 -1.07
N LYS A 275 -3.74 -2.65 -1.81
CA LYS A 275 -4.90 -3.50 -1.54
C LYS A 275 -5.35 -4.20 -2.82
N PHE A 276 -5.72 -5.48 -2.67
CA PHE A 276 -6.33 -6.31 -3.71
C PHE A 276 -7.76 -6.65 -3.32
N ILE A 277 -8.54 -5.63 -2.95
CA ILE A 277 -9.91 -5.81 -2.45
C ILE A 277 -10.85 -4.85 -3.17
N TYR A 278 -12.08 -5.29 -3.34
CA TYR A 278 -13.25 -4.48 -3.66
C TYR A 278 -14.05 -4.27 -2.35
N VAL A 279 -14.75 -3.15 -2.24
CA VAL A 279 -15.64 -2.87 -1.10
C VAL A 279 -17.08 -2.88 -1.58
N ASP A 280 -17.84 -3.87 -1.15
CA ASP A 280 -19.26 -3.96 -1.44
C ASP A 280 -20.05 -3.10 -0.44
N LYS A 281 -20.56 -1.98 -0.95
CA LYS A 281 -21.28 -0.97 -0.17
C LYS A 281 -22.78 -1.22 -0.28
N ASN A 282 -23.26 -2.21 0.45
CA ASN A 282 -24.67 -2.61 0.41
C ASN A 282 -25.58 -1.73 1.28
N SER A 283 -25.03 -0.91 2.17
CA SER A 283 -25.81 0.03 2.99
C SER A 283 -25.12 1.41 3.02
N GLY A 284 -25.87 2.46 3.36
CA GLY A 284 -25.31 3.79 3.56
C GLY A 284 -24.40 3.92 4.80
N ASP A 285 -24.21 2.82 5.54
CA ASP A 285 -23.38 2.74 6.74
C ASP A 285 -22.08 1.99 6.44
N ILE A 286 -20.96 2.67 6.66
CA ILE A 286 -19.61 2.12 6.47
C ILE A 286 -19.31 0.89 7.34
N ARG A 287 -20.13 0.62 8.37
CA ARG A 287 -20.00 -0.55 9.24
C ARG A 287 -20.49 -1.84 8.59
N ASP A 288 -21.35 -1.72 7.57
CA ASP A 288 -21.86 -2.87 6.81
C ASP A 288 -21.08 -3.08 5.50
N ASP A 289 -20.06 -2.26 5.23
CA ASP A 289 -19.18 -2.41 4.07
C ASP A 289 -18.48 -3.76 4.13
N LEU A 290 -18.68 -4.60 3.11
CA LEU A 290 -18.03 -5.90 3.01
C LEU A 290 -16.78 -5.78 2.14
N GLU A 291 -15.61 -6.00 2.73
CA GLU A 291 -14.36 -6.11 1.96
C GLU A 291 -14.27 -7.50 1.32
N VAL A 292 -14.14 -7.55 0.00
CA VAL A 292 -14.05 -8.78 -0.81
C VAL A 292 -12.69 -8.84 -1.47
N SER A 293 -11.97 -9.96 -1.36
CA SER A 293 -10.71 -10.14 -2.08
C SER A 293 -10.97 -10.23 -3.58
N THR A 294 -10.12 -9.56 -4.35
CA THR A 294 -10.17 -9.56 -5.83
C THR A 294 -9.02 -10.38 -6.42
N ILE A 295 -8.25 -11.07 -5.59
CA ILE A 295 -7.15 -11.94 -6.03
C ILE A 295 -7.74 -13.13 -6.78
N VAL A 296 -7.25 -13.36 -7.99
CA VAL A 296 -7.57 -14.53 -8.83
C VAL A 296 -6.59 -15.65 -8.53
N GLU A 297 -5.30 -15.34 -8.54
CA GLU A 297 -4.22 -16.28 -8.20
C GLU A 297 -2.93 -15.52 -7.88
N GLY A 298 -2.01 -16.15 -7.17
CA GLY A 298 -0.70 -15.57 -6.94
C GLY A 298 0.23 -16.45 -6.16
N LYS A 299 1.44 -15.94 -5.93
CA LYS A 299 2.46 -16.54 -5.10
C LYS A 299 3.17 -15.46 -4.29
N ILE A 300 3.57 -15.81 -3.08
CA ILE A 300 4.38 -14.94 -2.24
C ILE A 300 5.50 -15.73 -1.57
N ARG A 301 6.68 -15.11 -1.49
CA ARG A 301 7.88 -15.68 -0.94
C ARG A 301 8.49 -14.78 0.12
N MET A 302 8.85 -15.37 1.25
CA MET A 302 9.58 -14.74 2.35
C MET A 302 10.37 -15.82 3.10
N VAL A 303 11.60 -15.52 3.54
CA VAL A 303 12.46 -16.45 4.32
C VAL A 303 12.52 -17.87 3.76
N GLU A 304 12.81 -17.99 2.46
CA GLU A 304 12.88 -19.28 1.73
C GLU A 304 11.58 -20.10 1.68
N GLN A 305 10.49 -19.57 2.24
CA GLN A 305 9.17 -20.17 2.15
C GLN A 305 8.38 -19.51 1.03
N GLU A 306 7.79 -20.33 0.18
CA GLU A 306 6.82 -19.91 -0.82
C GLU A 306 5.42 -20.39 -0.40
N ARG A 307 4.41 -19.56 -0.66
CA ARG A 307 3.00 -19.93 -0.54
C ARG A 307 2.24 -19.46 -1.77
N GLU A 308 1.34 -20.33 -2.22
CA GLU A 308 0.35 -19.99 -3.23
C GLU A 308 -0.82 -19.25 -2.60
N ILE A 309 -1.35 -18.29 -3.34
CA ILE A 309 -2.54 -17.51 -3.02
C ILE A 309 -3.60 -17.93 -4.03
N LYS A 310 -4.70 -18.51 -3.54
CA LYS A 310 -5.82 -18.95 -4.37
C LYS A 310 -6.84 -17.84 -4.54
N GLU A 311 -7.76 -18.07 -5.46
CA GLU A 311 -8.88 -17.17 -5.75
C GLU A 311 -9.63 -16.77 -4.48
N ASN A 312 -9.99 -15.48 -4.40
CA ASN A 312 -10.72 -14.85 -3.30
C ASN A 312 -10.05 -14.93 -1.93
N GLN A 313 -8.78 -15.35 -1.85
CA GLN A 313 -8.02 -15.27 -0.61
C GLN A 313 -7.48 -13.87 -0.39
N PHE A 314 -7.51 -13.41 0.85
CA PHE A 314 -6.85 -12.19 1.29
C PHE A 314 -5.35 -12.42 1.46
N LEU A 315 -4.58 -11.39 1.16
CA LEU A 315 -3.15 -11.31 1.45
C LEU A 315 -2.92 -10.26 2.55
N LEU A 316 -2.48 -10.71 3.72
CA LEU A 316 -2.47 -9.92 4.95
C LEU A 316 -1.07 -9.86 5.58
N GLY A 317 -0.81 -8.79 6.33
CA GLY A 317 0.44 -8.59 7.07
C GLY A 317 0.36 -9.04 8.53
N GLU A 318 1.11 -8.34 9.39
CA GLU A 318 1.16 -8.56 10.84
C GLU A 318 -0.19 -8.32 11.51
N GLN A 319 -0.92 -7.30 11.06
CA GLN A 319 -2.24 -6.92 11.57
C GLN A 319 -3.27 -7.11 10.44
N PRO A 320 -4.34 -7.91 10.64
CA PRO A 320 -5.35 -8.17 9.60
C PRO A 320 -6.03 -6.90 9.06
N ASP A 321 -6.22 -5.90 9.93
CA ASP A 321 -6.88 -4.63 9.58
C ASP A 321 -5.99 -3.66 8.79
N LYS A 322 -4.69 -3.96 8.69
CA LYS A 322 -3.73 -3.13 7.96
C LYS A 322 -3.28 -3.82 6.68
N PRO A 323 -3.15 -3.08 5.57
CA PRO A 323 -2.54 -3.61 4.36
C PRO A 323 -1.15 -4.19 4.66
N LEU A 324 -0.81 -5.26 3.97
CA LEU A 324 0.57 -5.76 3.92
C LEU A 324 1.48 -4.61 3.44
N ASP A 325 2.62 -4.39 4.09
CA ASP A 325 3.56 -3.31 3.76
C ASP A 325 4.33 -3.59 2.46
N ILE A 326 3.61 -3.42 1.34
CA ILE A 326 4.12 -3.48 -0.02
C ILE A 326 4.70 -2.11 -0.39
N GLN A 327 6.03 -2.03 -0.37
CA GLN A 327 6.80 -0.80 -0.55
C GLN A 327 7.08 -0.47 -2.03
N LEU A 328 7.07 -1.49 -2.90
CA LEU A 328 7.41 -1.35 -4.30
C LEU A 328 6.59 -2.30 -5.17
N ILE A 329 5.81 -1.75 -6.09
CA ILE A 329 5.28 -2.50 -7.23
C ILE A 329 6.32 -2.44 -8.36
N ARG A 330 6.92 -3.58 -8.67
CA ARG A 330 7.97 -3.72 -9.69
C ARG A 330 7.39 -3.69 -11.10
N ASN A 331 6.30 -4.42 -11.32
CA ASN A 331 5.62 -4.52 -12.61
C ASN A 331 4.10 -4.55 -12.40
N LEU A 332 3.37 -3.91 -13.31
CA LEU A 332 1.92 -3.99 -13.49
C LEU A 332 1.63 -4.31 -14.95
N GLN A 333 0.81 -5.32 -15.22
CA GLN A 333 0.40 -5.63 -16.58
C GLN A 333 -0.98 -6.26 -16.64
N LEU A 334 -1.69 -6.07 -17.76
CA LEU A 334 -2.93 -6.78 -18.01
C LEU A 334 -2.67 -8.23 -18.37
N VAL A 335 -3.50 -9.14 -17.84
CA VAL A 335 -3.47 -10.57 -18.15
C VAL A 335 -4.84 -10.99 -18.70
N PRO A 336 -5.05 -10.90 -20.03
CA PRO A 336 -6.35 -11.21 -20.65
C PRO A 336 -6.85 -12.63 -20.39
N THR A 337 -5.94 -13.61 -20.35
CA THR A 337 -6.28 -15.03 -20.13
C THR A 337 -6.87 -15.30 -18.74
N LYS A 338 -6.52 -14.46 -17.76
CA LYS A 338 -6.96 -14.58 -16.36
C LYS A 338 -7.94 -13.47 -15.95
N LYS A 339 -8.28 -12.57 -16.88
CA LYS A 339 -9.16 -11.42 -16.67
C LYS A 339 -8.76 -10.57 -15.45
N GLY A 340 -7.49 -10.21 -15.34
CA GLY A 340 -6.99 -9.41 -14.23
C GLY A 340 -5.75 -8.59 -14.57
N ILE A 341 -5.24 -7.92 -13.54
CA ILE A 341 -4.00 -7.14 -13.53
C ILE A 341 -2.98 -7.94 -12.70
N GLU A 342 -1.87 -8.29 -13.31
CA GLU A 342 -0.72 -8.85 -12.59
C GLU A 342 0.07 -7.74 -11.92
N ALA A 343 0.32 -7.88 -10.63
CA ALA A 343 1.18 -7.04 -9.83
C ALA A 343 2.33 -7.89 -9.26
N ARG A 344 3.54 -7.60 -9.72
CA ARG A 344 4.77 -8.11 -9.12
C ARG A 344 5.30 -7.08 -8.15
N PHE A 345 5.46 -7.43 -6.89
CA PHE A 345 5.78 -6.47 -5.84
C PHE A 345 6.78 -7.00 -4.81
N SER A 346 7.30 -6.10 -3.99
CA SER A 346 8.14 -6.44 -2.84
C SER A 346 7.91 -5.48 -1.68
N GLY A 347 8.15 -5.96 -0.48
CA GLY A 347 7.93 -5.19 0.74
C GLY A 347 8.69 -5.77 1.92
N LYS A 348 8.32 -5.33 3.13
CA LYS A 348 8.89 -5.84 4.38
C LYS A 348 7.79 -6.14 5.39
N THR A 349 7.90 -7.24 6.10
CA THR A 349 6.94 -7.59 7.16
C THR A 349 7.58 -8.62 8.10
N LYS A 350 7.06 -8.77 9.31
CA LYS A 350 7.39 -9.92 10.15
C LYS A 350 6.61 -11.17 9.78
N GLN A 351 5.43 -10.98 9.21
CA GLN A 351 4.47 -12.05 8.96
C GLN A 351 3.63 -11.78 7.71
N ILE A 352 3.36 -12.83 6.96
CA ILE A 352 2.39 -12.87 5.87
C ILE A 352 1.32 -13.89 6.24
N GLN A 353 0.07 -13.55 6.01
CA GLN A 353 -1.07 -14.43 6.23
C GLN A 353 -1.94 -14.49 4.98
N ILE A 354 -2.50 -15.66 4.71
CA ILE A 354 -3.37 -15.94 3.58
C ILE A 354 -4.60 -16.67 4.09
N GLY A 355 -5.79 -16.21 3.73
CA GLY A 355 -7.07 -16.74 4.22
C GLY A 355 -8.23 -16.36 3.33
N LEU A 356 -9.31 -17.13 3.35
CA LEU A 356 -10.59 -16.71 2.74
C LEU A 356 -11.30 -15.64 3.57
N ASP A 357 -10.94 -15.56 4.85
CA ASP A 357 -11.42 -14.58 5.81
C ASP A 357 -10.21 -13.91 6.47
N LYS A 358 -10.33 -12.62 6.80
CA LYS A 358 -9.29 -11.86 7.48
C LYS A 358 -9.08 -12.31 8.92
N ASP A 359 -10.16 -12.76 9.56
CA ASP A 359 -10.14 -13.21 10.94
C ASP A 359 -9.65 -14.66 11.06
N PHE A 360 -9.74 -15.44 9.98
CA PHE A 360 -9.38 -16.85 9.95
C PHE A 360 -8.37 -17.18 8.83
N PRO A 361 -7.11 -16.71 8.93
CA PRO A 361 -6.07 -17.05 7.99
C PRO A 361 -5.71 -18.54 8.09
N VAL A 362 -5.64 -19.22 6.94
CA VAL A 362 -5.38 -20.67 6.84
C VAL A 362 -3.91 -20.99 6.54
N SER A 363 -3.14 -20.00 6.10
CA SER A 363 -1.72 -20.15 5.78
C SER A 363 -0.94 -18.94 6.26
N LYS A 364 0.26 -19.20 6.78
CA LYS A 364 1.13 -18.19 7.37
C LYS A 364 2.59 -18.42 6.95
N ILE A 365 3.29 -17.33 6.65
CA ILE A 365 4.75 -17.30 6.56
C ILE A 365 5.25 -16.36 7.65
N GLN A 366 6.19 -16.83 8.46
CA GLN A 366 6.86 -16.03 9.48
C GLN A 366 8.33 -16.45 9.56
N GLY A 367 9.21 -15.47 9.61
CA GLY A 367 10.63 -15.67 9.88
C GLY A 367 10.98 -15.26 11.30
N SER A 368 11.95 -15.95 11.88
CA SER A 368 12.59 -15.54 13.14
C SER A 368 13.49 -14.34 12.93
N TRP A 369 13.93 -13.71 14.02
CA TRP A 369 14.94 -12.66 13.96
C TRP A 369 16.29 -13.21 13.47
N LEU A 370 16.65 -14.44 13.88
CA LEU A 370 17.89 -15.07 13.44
C LEU A 370 17.97 -15.28 11.93
N ASP A 371 16.84 -15.56 11.26
CA ASP A 371 16.78 -15.72 9.79
C ASP A 371 17.23 -14.45 9.04
N GLY A 372 17.27 -13.29 9.73
CA GLY A 372 17.69 -12.01 9.15
C GLY A 372 19.16 -11.69 9.38
N VAL A 373 19.84 -12.45 10.24
CA VAL A 373 21.21 -12.19 10.70
C VAL A 373 22.16 -13.31 10.31
N LEU A 374 21.69 -14.57 10.32
CA LEU A 374 22.48 -15.75 10.06
C LEU A 374 21.90 -16.59 8.91
N PRO A 375 22.75 -17.22 8.08
CA PRO A 375 22.31 -18.25 7.15
C PRO A 375 21.69 -19.45 7.87
N ARG A 376 20.79 -20.16 7.19
CA ARG A 376 20.06 -21.30 7.76
C ARG A 376 20.96 -22.39 8.32
N ASP A 377 22.04 -22.72 7.62
CA ASP A 377 23.01 -23.73 8.08
C ASP A 377 23.72 -23.31 9.36
N ALA A 378 24.00 -22.01 9.53
CA ALA A 378 24.59 -21.46 10.74
C ALA A 378 23.60 -21.52 11.91
N ILE A 379 22.31 -21.25 11.66
CA ILE A 379 21.25 -21.39 12.67
C ILE A 379 21.14 -22.86 13.11
N ILE A 380 21.14 -23.81 12.18
CA ILE A 380 21.09 -25.25 12.48
C ILE A 380 22.32 -25.65 13.31
N ALA A 381 23.53 -25.26 12.88
CA ALA A 381 24.76 -25.55 13.61
C ALA A 381 24.75 -24.97 15.03
N LEU A 382 24.26 -23.74 15.19
CA LEU A 382 24.15 -23.07 16.49
C LEU A 382 23.19 -23.82 17.43
N PHE A 383 22.07 -24.32 16.91
CA PHE A 383 21.13 -25.13 17.68
C PHE A 383 21.70 -26.50 18.04
N SER A 384 22.36 -27.20 17.10
CA SER A 384 23.01 -28.48 17.38
C SER A 384 24.09 -28.34 18.46
N PHE A 385 24.92 -27.30 18.35
CA PHE A 385 25.93 -26.97 19.36
C PHE A 385 25.29 -26.61 20.71
N GLY A 386 24.26 -25.76 20.69
CA GLY A 386 23.52 -25.35 21.88
C GLY A 386 22.91 -26.54 22.62
N ALA A 387 22.25 -27.46 21.91
CA ALA A 387 21.65 -28.66 22.51
C ALA A 387 22.68 -29.57 23.19
N ALA A 388 23.80 -29.85 22.52
CA ALA A 388 24.89 -30.64 23.09
C ALA A 388 25.51 -29.96 24.31
N THR A 389 25.66 -28.63 24.26
CA THR A 389 26.25 -27.84 25.33
C THR A 389 25.33 -27.77 26.55
N VAL A 390 24.03 -27.53 26.36
CA VAL A 390 23.04 -27.48 27.45
C VAL A 390 22.95 -28.80 28.19
N ALA A 391 22.92 -29.94 27.47
CA ALA A 391 22.87 -31.26 28.10
C ALA A 391 24.07 -31.50 29.04
N ASN A 392 25.28 -31.17 28.57
CA ASN A 392 26.51 -31.30 29.35
C ASN A 392 26.56 -30.33 30.53
N LEU A 393 26.17 -29.06 30.32
CA LEU A 393 26.20 -28.03 31.36
C LEU A 393 25.16 -28.25 32.45
N LEU A 394 23.94 -28.68 32.10
CA LEU A 394 22.91 -29.02 33.07
C LEU A 394 23.34 -30.23 33.91
N SER A 395 23.90 -31.26 33.28
CA SER A 395 24.45 -32.41 34.01
C SER A 395 25.52 -31.97 35.02
N TRP A 396 26.47 -31.12 34.59
CA TRP A 396 27.50 -30.58 35.46
C TRP A 396 26.91 -29.75 36.61
N LEU A 397 25.91 -28.90 36.34
CA LEU A 397 25.24 -28.09 37.36
C LEU A 397 24.52 -28.95 38.39
N PHE A 398 23.81 -30.01 37.99
CA PHE A 398 23.15 -30.91 38.93
C PHE A 398 24.14 -31.73 39.76
N SER A 399 25.25 -32.16 39.16
CA SER A 399 26.29 -32.90 39.87
C SER A 399 27.09 -32.04 40.86
N ASN A 400 27.22 -30.74 40.59
CA ASN A 400 28.03 -29.81 41.40
C ASN A 400 27.20 -28.75 42.12
N ALA A 401 25.87 -28.87 42.11
CA ALA A 401 25.00 -28.01 42.90
C ALA A 401 25.33 -28.22 44.39
N PRO A 402 25.49 -27.14 45.18
CA PRO A 402 25.76 -27.27 46.60
C PRO A 402 24.61 -28.04 47.26
N LYS A 403 24.91 -29.23 47.79
CA LYS A 403 23.96 -29.97 48.63
C LYS A 403 23.60 -29.07 49.81
N SER A 404 22.32 -28.74 49.94
CA SER A 404 21.80 -28.17 51.18
C SER A 404 22.09 -29.17 52.29
N ASN A 405 23.11 -28.92 53.10
CA ASN A 405 23.36 -29.67 54.32
C ASN A 405 22.24 -29.34 55.32
N ASN A 406 21.13 -30.07 55.25
CA ASN A 406 20.25 -30.27 56.39
C ASN A 406 20.97 -31.20 57.38
N ASN A 407 21.96 -30.66 58.10
CA ASN A 407 22.49 -31.31 59.29
C ASN A 407 21.57 -30.98 60.47
N ASN A 408 20.52 -31.76 60.65
CA ASN A 408 19.85 -31.94 61.93
C ASN A 408 20.02 -33.39 62.37
N SER A 409 21.18 -33.68 62.95
CA SER A 409 21.47 -34.78 63.88
C SER A 409 22.96 -34.64 64.24
N SER A 410 23.40 -34.66 65.50
CA SER A 410 22.96 -35.55 66.57
C SER A 410 23.29 -34.98 67.97
N GLN A 411 22.44 -35.37 68.91
CA GLN A 411 22.63 -35.57 70.35
C GLN A 411 24.02 -36.12 70.79
N PRO A 412 24.38 -36.04 72.08
CA PRO A 412 23.73 -36.79 73.17
C PRO A 412 22.65 -36.03 73.94
#